data_AF-A0AA48K763-F1
#
_entry.id   AF-A0AA48K763-F1
#
_cell.length_a   1.000
_cell.length_b   1.000
_cell.length_c   1.000
_cell.angle_alpha   90.00
_cell.angle_beta   90.00
_cell.angle_gamma   90.00
#
_symmetry.space_group_name_H-M   'P 1'
#
loop_
_entity.id
_entity.type
_entity.pdbx_description
1 polymer ?
#
loop_
_entity_poly.entity_id
_entity_poly.type
_entity_poly.pdbx_seq_one_letter_code
_entity_poly.pdbx_strand_id
1 'polypeptide(L)'
;MAHQVVECVPNFSEGRDPAKIRQITDAIAAVAGVSLLDVDPGADTNRTVVTFVGSPSAVVEAAFQAVKTAARVLDMASHSGAHPRMGATDVCPFVPVEGVTLEDCAALARALGERVGRELELPVYLYEHAASRPERRNLAVVRKGEYEGLEEKLKDPQWAPDFGPARFDARAGALITGAREFLVAYNVTLNSRDKNHATDIAFELREKGRVARRGQKDAFYSSGEILFYREGCFPCGNCDHDFSTFEAVEAHCRADHGYELRHLLKLNDIDASKGVVGRKVHRAGRFTHCKAIGWYVDQYKRAQLSINLTDYKVTSPVDVLEATRRMAVERGLVVTGSEIVGLVPFQALYKAGQHYLGLQGKSPFIPVGDVLENAVFSMGLADVSPFDIEKKVIGLPRTYPKGLMAMTGTAFVDEVSRDTPAPGGGSIAALAGALGAALASMVANLTQGGAPELRQAAEKAQKAKDALVLAVDEDTDAFTAYMEARRLPAGTPAEKALREQAMQDGLKLAVEVPLGTARTCLAAMEAAEVAMHHGNPASITDTMVGFTIAFAGVRGGIWNVLINLKDIKDGAYNGAMKATCAALLAEAQGLLDRATAHGDAKLEAMLEKAGA
;
A
#
# COMPACT_ATOMS: atom_id res chain seq x y z
N MET A 1 -20.05 -2.42 13.99
CA MET A 1 -19.53 -1.08 13.68
C MET A 1 -18.34 -1.27 12.76
N ALA A 2 -18.22 -0.50 11.67
CA ALA A 2 -17.11 -0.65 10.73
C ALA A 2 -15.77 -0.42 11.46
N HIS A 3 -14.78 -1.26 11.18
CA HIS A 3 -13.43 -1.14 11.71
C HIS A 3 -12.80 0.15 11.12
N GLN A 4 -12.44 1.11 11.97
CA GLN A 4 -11.85 2.39 11.57
C GLN A 4 -10.37 2.42 11.94
N VAL A 5 -9.51 2.62 10.95
CA VAL A 5 -8.06 2.68 11.11
C VAL A 5 -7.53 3.95 10.48
N VAL A 6 -6.75 4.67 11.27
CA VAL A 6 -5.99 5.86 10.85
C VAL A 6 -4.53 5.60 11.12
N GLU A 7 -3.68 5.99 10.19
CA GLU A 7 -2.23 6.04 10.38
C GLU A 7 -1.82 7.46 10.80
N CYS A 8 -0.90 7.54 11.76
CA CYS A 8 -0.24 8.78 12.13
C CYS A 8 1.27 8.63 11.98
N VAL A 9 1.91 9.60 11.31
CA VAL A 9 3.33 9.51 10.91
C VAL A 9 4.16 10.69 11.43
N PRO A 10 4.23 10.94 12.76
CA PRO A 10 4.97 12.09 13.28
C PRO A 10 6.47 12.03 12.95
N ASN A 11 7.05 13.20 12.80
CA ASN A 11 8.46 13.39 12.49
C ASN A 11 9.11 14.18 13.62
N PHE A 12 10.02 13.53 14.32
CA PHE A 12 10.72 14.10 15.46
C PHE A 12 12.12 14.55 15.04
N SER A 13 12.54 15.72 15.51
CA SER A 13 13.86 16.29 15.26
C SER A 13 14.91 15.67 16.20
N GLU A 14 15.12 14.37 16.05
CA GLU A 14 16.13 13.57 16.73
C GLU A 14 16.35 12.30 15.91
N GLY A 15 17.60 11.94 15.63
CA GLY A 15 17.95 10.71 14.90
C GLY A 15 19.22 10.03 15.41
N ARG A 16 19.79 10.51 16.51
CA ARG A 16 21.11 10.11 17.02
C ARG A 16 21.07 9.55 18.43
N ASP A 17 20.17 10.03 19.28
CA ASP A 17 20.02 9.57 20.68
C ASP A 17 18.84 8.56 20.80
N PRO A 18 19.13 7.25 20.88
CA PRO A 18 18.08 6.23 20.98
C PRO A 18 17.27 6.33 22.27
N ALA A 19 17.83 6.89 23.35
CA ALA A 19 17.14 7.01 24.63
C ALA A 19 16.04 8.07 24.57
N LYS A 20 16.26 9.17 23.85
CA LYS A 20 15.23 10.19 23.59
C LYS A 20 14.14 9.67 22.66
N ILE A 21 14.54 8.99 21.57
CA ILE A 21 13.60 8.37 20.63
C ILE A 21 12.72 7.38 21.39
N ARG A 22 13.31 6.52 22.21
CA ARG A 22 12.60 5.52 23.01
C ARG A 22 11.59 6.13 23.97
N GLN A 23 11.93 7.24 24.63
CA GLN A 23 10.97 7.95 25.51
C GLN A 23 9.72 8.41 24.75
N ILE A 24 9.89 8.87 23.51
CA ILE A 24 8.76 9.30 22.66
C ILE A 24 7.95 8.09 22.19
N THR A 25 8.61 7.02 21.75
CA THR A 25 7.92 5.81 21.27
C THR A 25 7.22 5.04 22.39
N ASP A 26 7.79 5.01 23.59
CA ASP A 26 7.16 4.41 24.77
C ASP A 26 5.89 5.17 25.17
N ALA A 27 5.88 6.50 25.03
CA ALA A 27 4.68 7.31 25.25
C ALA A 27 3.56 7.02 24.23
N ILE A 28 3.91 6.70 22.99
CA ILE A 28 2.96 6.25 21.95
C ILE A 28 2.43 4.86 22.30
N ALA A 29 3.31 3.91 22.58
CA ALA A 29 2.96 2.51 22.84
C ALA A 29 2.15 2.32 24.13
N ALA A 30 2.23 3.26 25.08
CA ALA A 30 1.43 3.26 26.30
C ALA A 30 -0.06 3.58 26.07
N VAL A 31 -0.43 4.13 24.91
CA VAL A 31 -1.83 4.46 24.60
C VAL A 31 -2.59 3.22 24.12
N ALA A 32 -3.64 2.86 24.84
CA ALA A 32 -4.50 1.73 24.49
C ALA A 32 -5.19 1.95 23.13
N GLY A 33 -5.20 0.92 22.29
CA GLY A 33 -5.82 0.98 20.96
C GLY A 33 -4.93 1.54 19.85
N VAL A 34 -3.63 1.72 20.13
CA VAL A 34 -2.61 2.05 19.13
C VAL A 34 -1.60 0.91 18.99
N SER A 35 -1.18 0.66 17.75
CA SER A 35 -0.08 -0.23 17.40
C SER A 35 1.04 0.59 16.77
N LEU A 36 2.20 0.62 17.43
CA LEU A 36 3.44 1.18 16.88
C LEU A 36 3.98 0.23 15.82
N LEU A 37 4.07 0.69 14.56
CA LEU A 37 4.42 -0.14 13.41
C LEU A 37 5.90 -0.01 13.04
N ASP A 38 6.42 1.21 13.00
CA ASP A 38 7.78 1.47 12.55
C ASP A 38 8.41 2.68 13.25
N VAL A 39 9.72 2.62 13.44
CA VAL A 39 10.55 3.70 14.00
C VAL A 39 11.81 3.76 13.16
N ASP A 40 11.94 4.82 12.37
CA ASP A 40 12.98 4.97 11.35
C ASP A 40 13.86 6.19 11.65
N PRO A 41 14.94 6.01 12.45
CA PRO A 41 15.86 7.08 12.81
C PRO A 41 16.95 7.26 11.74
N GLY A 42 17.08 8.49 11.23
CA GLY A 42 18.20 8.89 10.38
C GLY A 42 19.23 9.73 11.15
N ALA A 43 20.43 9.19 11.35
CA ALA A 43 21.50 9.90 12.06
C ALA A 43 21.99 11.16 11.32
N ASP A 44 22.05 11.08 9.99
CA ASP A 44 22.48 12.18 9.11
C ASP A 44 21.38 13.26 8.95
N THR A 45 20.13 12.83 8.78
CA THR A 45 18.97 13.74 8.79
C THR A 45 18.73 14.36 10.16
N ASN A 46 19.24 13.72 11.22
CA ASN A 46 18.92 13.95 12.62
C ASN A 46 17.40 14.07 12.84
N ARG A 47 16.67 13.11 12.25
CA ARG A 47 15.21 13.03 12.25
C ARG A 47 14.78 11.58 12.38
N THR A 48 13.76 11.32 13.17
CA THR A 48 13.09 10.03 13.28
C THR A 48 11.68 10.14 12.74
N VAL A 49 11.33 9.26 11.82
CA VAL A 49 9.95 9.04 11.38
C VAL A 49 9.37 7.92 12.22
N VAL A 50 8.26 8.18 12.88
CA VAL A 50 7.55 7.15 13.66
C VAL A 50 6.20 6.93 13.01
N THR A 51 5.80 5.67 12.88
CA THR A 51 4.53 5.29 12.28
C THR A 51 3.73 4.42 13.22
N PHE A 52 2.48 4.80 13.47
CA PHE A 52 1.55 3.99 14.26
C PHE A 52 0.13 4.08 13.71
N VAL A 53 -0.68 3.05 14.00
CA VAL A 53 -2.07 2.96 13.56
C VAL A 53 -2.99 2.71 14.75
N GLY A 54 -4.26 3.10 14.62
CA GLY A 54 -5.28 2.83 15.64
C GLY A 54 -6.62 3.44 15.26
N SER A 55 -7.56 3.40 16.21
CA SER A 55 -8.83 4.09 16.06
C SER A 55 -8.64 5.62 16.09
N PRO A 56 -9.54 6.41 15.47
CA PRO A 56 -9.41 7.87 15.37
C PRO A 56 -9.09 8.59 16.69
N SER A 57 -9.74 8.21 17.80
CA SER A 57 -9.50 8.82 19.11
C SER A 57 -8.16 8.38 19.72
N ALA A 58 -7.80 7.11 19.59
CA ALA A 58 -6.57 6.57 20.15
C ALA A 58 -5.33 7.17 19.46
N VAL A 59 -5.37 7.35 18.13
CA VAL A 59 -4.25 7.95 17.40
C VAL A 59 -4.03 9.42 17.75
N VAL A 60 -5.09 10.19 17.99
CA VAL A 60 -4.96 11.60 18.41
C VAL A 60 -4.36 11.69 19.82
N GLU A 61 -4.76 10.80 20.72
CA GLU A 61 -4.18 10.74 22.08
C GLU A 61 -2.69 10.37 22.02
N ALA A 62 -2.32 9.34 21.27
CA ALA A 62 -0.92 8.95 21.09
C ALA A 62 -0.08 10.06 20.44
N ALA A 63 -0.60 10.72 19.42
CA ALA A 63 0.06 11.86 18.79
C ALA A 63 0.29 13.00 19.80
N PHE A 64 -0.70 13.33 20.61
CA PHE A 64 -0.58 14.37 21.64
C PHE A 64 0.48 14.01 22.70
N GLN A 65 0.47 12.77 23.21
CA GLN A 65 1.47 12.32 24.19
C GLN A 65 2.89 12.32 23.60
N ALA A 66 3.03 11.97 22.33
CA ALA A 66 4.30 12.00 21.62
C ALA A 66 4.82 13.44 21.46
N VAL A 67 3.97 14.39 21.01
CA VAL A 67 4.32 15.82 20.88
C VAL A 67 4.72 16.39 22.24
N LYS A 68 3.92 16.13 23.28
CA LYS A 68 4.22 16.58 24.65
C LYS A 68 5.56 16.05 25.15
N THR A 69 5.83 14.77 24.90
CA THR A 69 7.10 14.14 25.31
C THR A 69 8.26 14.71 24.51
N ALA A 70 8.13 14.88 23.19
CA ALA A 70 9.14 15.46 22.33
C ALA A 70 9.51 16.89 22.74
N ALA A 71 8.52 17.75 22.99
CA ALA A 71 8.75 19.12 23.48
C ALA A 71 9.51 19.15 24.83
N ARG A 72 9.36 18.12 25.66
CA ARG A 72 10.08 17.98 26.92
C ARG A 72 11.49 17.42 26.74
N VAL A 73 11.71 16.41 25.90
CA VAL A 73 12.99 15.67 25.85
C VAL A 73 13.95 16.18 24.77
N LEU A 74 13.43 16.87 23.75
CA LEU A 74 14.21 17.46 22.67
C LEU A 74 14.47 18.95 22.95
N ASP A 75 15.55 19.47 22.37
CA ASP A 75 15.93 20.88 22.47
C ASP A 75 16.38 21.41 21.10
N MET A 76 15.47 22.13 20.44
CA MET A 76 15.68 22.68 19.10
C MET A 76 16.80 23.72 19.04
N ALA A 77 17.10 24.42 20.13
CA ALA A 77 18.20 25.38 20.16
C ALA A 77 19.58 24.74 19.94
N SER A 78 19.69 23.44 20.21
CA SER A 78 20.91 22.63 19.99
C SER A 78 20.82 21.72 18.76
N HIS A 79 19.66 21.66 18.10
CA HIS A 79 19.41 20.72 17.01
C HIS A 79 19.93 21.23 15.66
N SER A 80 20.67 20.36 14.97
CA SER A 80 21.03 20.51 13.56
C SER A 80 20.97 19.16 12.85
N GLY A 81 20.60 19.16 11.58
CA GLY A 81 20.49 17.96 10.75
C GLY A 81 20.43 18.31 9.27
N ALA A 82 20.69 17.34 8.39
CA ALA A 82 20.63 17.57 6.94
C ALA A 82 19.20 17.78 6.42
N HIS A 83 18.18 17.43 7.20
CA HIS A 83 16.78 17.54 6.82
C HIS A 83 16.17 18.86 7.35
N PRO A 84 15.44 19.63 6.52
CA PRO A 84 14.78 20.85 6.97
C PRO A 84 13.85 20.59 8.15
N ARG A 85 13.75 21.49 9.13
CA ARG A 85 12.89 21.29 10.32
C ARG A 85 12.47 22.60 10.98
N MET A 86 11.31 22.62 11.64
CA MET A 86 10.77 23.81 12.31
C MET A 86 10.44 23.60 13.80
N GLY A 87 10.42 22.35 14.28
CA GLY A 87 10.13 22.05 15.69
C GLY A 87 10.56 20.66 16.14
N ALA A 88 10.48 20.41 17.45
CA ALA A 88 10.82 19.14 18.10
C ALA A 88 9.96 17.99 17.54
N THR A 89 8.66 18.24 17.39
CA THR A 89 7.80 17.52 16.44
C THR A 89 7.54 18.45 15.28
N ASP A 90 8.21 18.19 14.17
CA ASP A 90 8.16 19.08 13.02
C ASP A 90 6.85 18.94 12.24
N VAL A 91 6.47 17.71 11.86
CA VAL A 91 5.20 17.43 11.20
C VAL A 91 4.55 16.18 11.80
N CYS A 92 3.23 16.23 12.03
CA CYS A 92 2.41 15.14 12.55
C CYS A 92 1.15 14.95 11.68
N PRO A 93 1.26 14.21 10.57
CA PRO A 93 0.14 13.96 9.67
C PRO A 93 -0.73 12.78 10.08
N PHE A 94 -2.00 12.85 9.71
CA PHE A 94 -2.97 11.75 9.73
C PHE A 94 -3.27 11.27 8.30
N VAL A 95 -3.35 9.96 8.11
CA VAL A 95 -3.55 9.32 6.81
C VAL A 95 -4.69 8.30 6.93
N PRO A 96 -5.69 8.31 6.03
CA PRO A 96 -6.79 7.35 6.06
C PRO A 96 -6.28 5.95 5.64
N VAL A 97 -6.63 4.92 6.41
CA VAL A 97 -6.27 3.51 6.11
C VAL A 97 -7.53 2.68 5.79
N GLU A 98 -8.46 2.56 6.73
CA GLU A 98 -9.67 1.75 6.57
C GLU A 98 -10.86 2.43 7.25
N GLY A 99 -12.01 2.50 6.57
CA GLY A 99 -13.25 3.01 7.18
C GLY A 99 -13.24 4.48 7.60
N VAL A 100 -12.27 5.26 7.14
CA VAL A 100 -12.06 6.68 7.50
C VAL A 100 -11.76 7.48 6.24
N THR A 101 -12.34 8.67 6.13
CA THR A 101 -12.10 9.58 5.00
C THR A 101 -10.94 10.54 5.26
N LEU A 102 -10.47 11.19 4.20
CA LEU A 102 -9.45 12.22 4.33
C LEU A 102 -9.93 13.46 5.10
N GLU A 103 -11.23 13.78 5.03
CA GLU A 103 -11.83 14.87 5.81
C GLU A 103 -11.92 14.50 7.30
N ASP A 104 -12.25 13.24 7.62
CA ASP A 104 -12.18 12.77 9.01
C ASP A 104 -10.77 12.94 9.56
N CYS A 105 -9.74 12.55 8.80
CA CYS A 105 -8.34 12.77 9.17
C CYS A 105 -8.00 14.26 9.33
N ALA A 106 -8.56 15.14 8.49
CA ALA A 106 -8.36 16.59 8.62
C ALA A 106 -8.99 17.13 9.91
N ALA A 107 -10.15 16.60 10.31
CA ALA A 107 -10.76 16.91 11.60
C ALA A 107 -9.89 16.44 12.78
N LEU A 108 -9.28 15.25 12.69
CA LEU A 108 -8.32 14.76 13.71
C LEU A 108 -7.08 15.67 13.81
N ALA A 109 -6.53 16.11 12.68
CA ALA A 109 -5.40 17.03 12.65
C ALA A 109 -5.74 18.37 13.33
N ARG A 110 -6.94 18.91 13.06
CA ARG A 110 -7.44 20.13 13.72
C ARG A 110 -7.60 19.93 15.23
N ALA A 111 -8.17 18.79 15.65
CA ALA A 111 -8.34 18.47 17.06
C ALA A 111 -7.00 18.33 17.81
N LEU A 112 -6.00 17.68 17.19
CA LEU A 112 -4.65 17.62 17.73
C LEU A 112 -4.05 19.03 17.84
N GLY A 113 -4.14 19.82 16.77
CA GLY A 113 -3.56 21.16 16.73
C GLY A 113 -4.14 22.11 17.76
N GLU A 114 -5.47 22.11 17.92
CA GLU A 114 -6.15 22.91 18.94
C GLU A 114 -5.69 22.52 20.36
N ARG A 115 -5.62 21.21 20.64
CA ARG A 115 -5.19 20.72 21.95
C ARG A 115 -3.73 21.04 22.25
N VAL A 116 -2.84 20.86 21.29
CA VAL A 116 -1.42 21.23 21.42
C VAL A 116 -1.26 22.72 21.66
N GLY A 117 -1.94 23.56 20.87
CA GLY A 117 -1.89 25.01 21.02
C GLY A 117 -2.43 25.49 22.37
N ARG A 118 -3.46 24.83 22.89
CA ARG A 118 -4.07 25.16 24.19
C ARG A 118 -3.28 24.65 25.40
N GLU A 119 -2.85 23.38 25.38
CA GLU A 119 -2.29 22.71 26.56
C GLU A 119 -0.76 22.78 26.64
N LEU A 120 -0.08 22.90 25.49
CA LEU A 120 1.38 23.02 25.43
C LEU A 120 1.85 24.44 25.09
N GLU A 121 0.90 25.34 24.77
CA GLU A 121 1.17 26.73 24.36
C GLU A 121 2.16 26.85 23.19
N LEU A 122 2.14 25.89 22.27
CA LEU A 122 3.00 25.87 21.08
C LEU A 122 2.29 26.45 19.86
N PRO A 123 2.99 27.20 18.98
CA PRO A 123 2.43 27.60 17.70
C PRO A 123 2.22 26.37 16.79
N VAL A 124 1.00 26.24 16.25
CA VAL A 124 0.62 25.14 15.36
C VAL A 124 0.17 25.65 14.00
N TYR A 125 0.67 25.02 12.93
CA TYR A 125 0.24 25.28 11.55
C TYR A 125 -0.46 24.06 10.95
N LEU A 126 -1.58 24.31 10.26
CA LEU A 126 -2.30 23.28 9.51
C LEU A 126 -1.81 23.24 8.05
N TYR A 127 -1.59 22.04 7.53
CA TYR A 127 -1.14 21.83 6.14
C TYR A 127 -1.98 20.78 5.39
N GLU A 128 -1.73 20.65 4.07
CA GLU A 128 -2.45 19.77 3.15
C GLU A 128 -3.98 19.89 3.29
N HIS A 129 -4.71 18.79 3.47
CA HIS A 129 -6.18 18.81 3.54
C HIS A 129 -6.73 19.46 4.81
N ALA A 130 -5.90 19.65 5.84
CA ALA A 130 -6.30 20.40 7.04
C ALA A 130 -6.03 21.91 6.92
N ALA A 131 -5.28 22.35 5.89
CA ALA A 131 -4.82 23.73 5.77
C ALA A 131 -5.98 24.73 5.84
N SER A 132 -5.87 25.71 6.74
CA SER A 132 -6.83 26.81 6.89
C SER A 132 -6.82 27.78 5.72
N ARG A 133 -5.71 27.78 4.96
CA ARG A 133 -5.44 28.71 3.87
C ARG A 133 -4.81 27.98 2.68
N PRO A 134 -5.14 28.37 1.43
CA PRO A 134 -4.61 27.70 0.24
C PRO A 134 -3.08 27.64 0.18
N GLU A 135 -2.39 28.70 0.61
CA GLU A 135 -0.92 28.80 0.62
C GLU A 135 -0.25 27.84 1.62
N ARG A 136 -0.97 27.41 2.67
CA ARG A 136 -0.44 26.49 3.69
C ARG A 136 -0.53 25.02 3.31
N ARG A 137 -1.17 24.70 2.17
CA ARG A 137 -1.28 23.30 1.70
C ARG A 137 0.11 22.66 1.52
N ASN A 138 1.06 23.40 0.97
CA ASN A 138 2.41 22.89 0.72
C ASN A 138 3.29 23.01 1.96
N LEU A 139 3.72 21.85 2.49
CA LEU A 139 4.60 21.76 3.65
C LEU A 139 5.89 22.59 3.52
N ALA A 140 6.49 22.67 2.33
CA ALA A 140 7.71 23.44 2.10
C ALA A 140 7.49 24.95 2.24
N VAL A 141 6.29 25.43 1.91
CA VAL A 141 5.91 26.84 2.10
C VAL A 141 5.74 27.14 3.59
N VAL A 142 5.11 26.23 4.33
CA VAL A 142 4.98 26.35 5.80
C VAL A 142 6.34 26.26 6.49
N ARG A 143 7.26 25.37 6.05
CA ARG A 143 8.61 25.21 6.63
C ARG A 143 9.63 26.22 6.11
N LYS A 144 9.25 27.18 5.27
CA LYS A 144 10.19 28.15 4.70
C LYS A 144 10.84 28.96 5.82
N GLY A 145 12.18 28.97 5.83
CA GLY A 145 12.97 29.59 6.90
C GLY A 145 13.31 28.66 8.06
N GLU A 146 12.74 27.44 8.09
CA GLU A 146 13.03 26.42 9.09
C GLU A 146 12.83 26.92 10.54
N TYR A 147 13.57 26.37 11.49
CA TYR A 147 13.56 26.79 12.89
C TYR A 147 14.16 28.20 13.06
N GLU A 148 15.25 28.52 12.35
CA GLU A 148 15.97 29.79 12.45
C GLU A 148 15.12 31.00 12.01
N GLY A 149 14.24 30.81 11.03
CA GLY A 149 13.33 31.85 10.54
C GLY A 149 12.00 31.93 11.30
N LEU A 150 11.74 31.04 12.25
CA LEU A 150 10.43 30.91 12.91
C LEU A 150 10.09 32.14 13.77
N GLU A 151 11.06 32.70 14.50
CA GLU A 151 10.82 33.87 15.35
C GLU A 151 10.34 35.08 14.53
N GLU A 152 11.01 35.37 13.41
CA GLU A 152 10.61 36.45 12.50
C GLU A 152 9.27 36.14 11.82
N LYS A 153 9.05 34.89 11.43
CA LYS A 153 7.79 34.45 10.83
C LYS A 153 6.60 34.65 11.76
N LEU A 154 6.75 34.41 13.07
CA LEU A 154 5.67 34.60 14.05
C LEU A 154 5.32 36.07 14.29
N LYS A 155 6.21 37.02 13.94
CA LYS A 155 5.96 38.46 14.01
C LYS A 155 5.07 38.95 12.85
N ASP A 156 5.01 38.21 11.75
CA ASP A 156 4.19 38.55 10.58
C ASP A 156 2.73 38.09 10.78
N PRO A 157 1.74 39.01 10.82
CA PRO A 157 0.33 38.65 10.95
C PRO A 157 -0.20 37.72 9.85
N GLN A 158 0.41 37.72 8.65
CA GLN A 158 0.05 36.80 7.58
C GLN A 158 0.38 35.33 7.93
N TRP A 159 1.37 35.16 8.82
CA TRP A 159 1.87 33.88 9.30
C TRP A 159 1.47 33.57 10.73
N ALA A 160 0.44 34.21 11.27
CA ALA A 160 -0.17 33.84 12.54
C ALA A 160 -0.50 32.34 12.57
N PRO A 161 -0.15 31.60 13.64
CA PRO A 161 -0.42 30.16 13.72
C PRO A 161 -1.93 29.90 13.71
N ASP A 162 -2.33 28.72 13.25
CA ASP A 162 -3.73 28.29 13.23
C ASP A 162 -4.26 28.04 14.64
N PHE A 163 -3.40 27.51 15.52
CA PHE A 163 -3.68 27.32 16.94
C PHE A 163 -2.46 27.68 17.79
N GLY A 164 -2.71 27.99 19.06
CA GLY A 164 -1.68 28.39 20.02
C GLY A 164 -1.20 29.84 19.84
N PRO A 165 -0.29 30.29 20.71
CA PRO A 165 0.18 31.67 20.69
C PRO A 165 1.16 31.91 19.54
N ALA A 166 1.17 33.13 18.99
CA ALA A 166 2.23 33.61 18.09
C ALA A 166 3.50 33.97 18.88
N ARG A 167 4.01 33.01 19.68
CA ARG A 167 5.16 33.16 20.57
C ARG A 167 6.20 32.10 20.19
N PHE A 168 7.44 32.54 20.01
CA PHE A 168 8.55 31.64 19.73
C PHE A 168 8.92 30.83 20.97
N ASP A 169 8.94 29.50 20.84
CA ASP A 169 9.45 28.58 21.85
C ASP A 169 10.79 28.03 21.38
N ALA A 170 11.89 28.44 22.04
CA ALA A 170 13.24 28.07 21.63
C ALA A 170 13.56 26.58 21.84
N ARG A 171 12.82 25.88 22.72
CA ARG A 171 13.07 24.46 22.99
C ARG A 171 12.30 23.59 22.01
N ALA A 172 11.05 23.91 21.74
CA ALA A 172 10.13 23.08 20.98
C ALA A 172 9.90 23.55 19.54
N GLY A 173 10.10 24.84 19.24
CA GLY A 173 9.77 25.43 17.94
C GLY A 173 8.26 25.46 17.68
N ALA A 174 7.85 25.02 16.48
CA ALA A 174 6.44 24.95 16.07
C ALA A 174 6.06 23.56 15.56
N LEU A 175 4.78 23.20 15.74
CA LEU A 175 4.19 21.96 15.19
C LEU A 175 3.51 22.25 13.86
N ILE A 176 3.68 21.35 12.88
CA ILE A 176 2.84 21.29 11.69
C ILE A 176 1.98 20.03 11.78
N THR A 177 0.66 20.14 11.60
CA THR A 177 -0.23 18.97 11.58
C THR A 177 -1.19 19.06 10.41
N GLY A 178 -1.62 17.93 9.88
CA GLY A 178 -2.54 17.92 8.75
C GLY A 178 -2.99 16.54 8.36
N ALA A 179 -3.75 16.48 7.28
CA ALA A 179 -4.19 15.23 6.70
C ALA A 179 -3.74 15.14 5.25
N ARG A 180 -3.25 13.96 4.85
CA ARG A 180 -2.80 13.71 3.49
C ARG A 180 -3.10 12.28 3.08
N GLU A 181 -3.10 12.08 1.78
CA GLU A 181 -3.04 10.74 1.19
C GLU A 181 -1.76 10.01 1.61
N PHE A 182 -1.78 8.69 1.47
CA PHE A 182 -0.62 7.85 1.72
C PHE A 182 0.55 8.29 0.80
N LEU A 183 1.72 8.50 1.40
CA LEU A 183 2.92 8.94 0.70
C LEU A 183 3.97 7.85 0.85
N VAL A 184 4.56 7.42 -0.26
CA VAL A 184 5.68 6.48 -0.24
C VAL A 184 6.98 7.27 -0.31
N ALA A 185 7.75 7.23 0.78
CA ALA A 185 9.10 7.78 0.81
C ALA A 185 10.07 6.70 0.34
N TYR A 186 10.73 6.95 -0.79
CA TYR A 186 11.50 5.98 -1.53
C TYR A 186 12.83 6.58 -1.95
N ASN A 187 13.94 6.00 -1.50
CA ASN A 187 15.28 6.45 -1.87
C ASN A 187 15.87 5.49 -2.91
N VAL A 188 16.56 6.02 -3.92
CA VAL A 188 17.33 5.23 -4.90
C VAL A 188 18.81 5.53 -4.75
N THR A 189 19.63 4.50 -4.55
CA THR A 189 21.05 4.62 -4.23
C THR A 189 21.92 4.51 -5.47
N LEU A 190 22.90 5.40 -5.61
CA LEU A 190 23.87 5.41 -6.70
C LEU A 190 25.25 4.94 -6.23
N ASN A 191 26.04 4.38 -7.15
CA ASN A 191 27.46 4.05 -6.97
C ASN A 191 28.38 5.31 -6.92
N SER A 192 27.90 6.41 -6.36
CA SER A 192 28.63 7.69 -6.35
C SER A 192 28.65 8.32 -4.96
N ARG A 193 29.64 9.18 -4.72
CA ARG A 193 29.72 10.04 -3.52
C ARG A 193 29.29 11.48 -3.80
N ASP A 194 29.13 11.85 -5.07
CA ASP A 194 28.72 13.19 -5.43
C ASP A 194 27.19 13.32 -5.44
N LYS A 195 26.64 14.13 -4.53
CA LYS A 195 25.21 14.41 -4.48
C LYS A 195 24.67 15.08 -5.75
N ASN A 196 25.52 15.73 -6.54
CA ASN A 196 25.11 16.39 -7.78
C ASN A 196 24.68 15.38 -8.85
N HIS A 197 25.28 14.19 -8.87
CA HIS A 197 24.84 13.11 -9.73
C HIS A 197 23.39 12.69 -9.43
N ALA A 198 23.07 12.51 -8.15
CA ALA A 198 21.70 12.21 -7.73
C ALA A 198 20.74 13.38 -7.98
N THR A 199 21.20 14.62 -7.74
CA THR A 199 20.38 15.83 -7.93
C THR A 199 20.01 16.01 -9.40
N ASP A 200 20.95 15.76 -10.31
CA ASP A 200 20.71 15.88 -11.74
C ASP A 200 19.59 14.95 -12.20
N ILE A 201 19.62 13.68 -11.80
CA ILE A 201 18.56 12.72 -12.15
C ILE A 201 17.25 13.06 -11.42
N ALA A 202 17.30 13.42 -10.13
CA ALA A 202 16.11 13.80 -9.36
C ALA A 202 15.34 14.97 -10.01
N PHE A 203 16.05 15.90 -10.65
CA PHE A 203 15.47 17.05 -11.33
C PHE A 203 14.79 16.70 -12.66
N GLU A 204 15.22 15.62 -13.32
CA GLU A 204 14.52 15.05 -14.47
C GLU A 204 13.26 14.27 -14.04
N LEU A 205 13.25 13.68 -12.84
CA LEU A 205 12.14 12.84 -12.37
C LEU A 205 10.99 13.66 -11.77
N ARG A 206 11.30 14.64 -10.92
CA ARG A 206 10.31 15.36 -10.09
C ARG A 206 9.38 16.25 -10.91
N GLU A 207 8.15 16.42 -10.45
CA GLU A 207 7.12 17.22 -11.14
C GLU A 207 7.54 18.69 -11.35
N LYS A 208 8.23 19.28 -10.36
CA LYS A 208 8.77 20.65 -10.45
C LYS A 208 9.80 20.81 -11.57
N GLY A 209 10.37 19.71 -12.05
CA GLY A 209 11.37 19.69 -13.11
C GLY A 209 12.60 20.53 -12.77
N ARG A 210 13.12 21.25 -13.77
CA ARG A 210 14.34 22.05 -13.65
C ARG A 210 14.34 23.30 -14.52
N VAL A 211 15.32 24.16 -14.28
CA VAL A 211 15.58 25.31 -15.16
C VAL A 211 16.01 24.82 -16.53
N ALA A 212 15.35 25.31 -17.57
CA ALA A 212 15.61 24.94 -18.95
C ALA A 212 16.88 25.60 -19.49
N ARG A 213 17.58 24.84 -20.34
CA ARG A 213 18.81 25.24 -21.03
C ARG A 213 18.76 24.83 -22.49
N ARG A 214 19.38 25.63 -23.36
CA ARG A 214 19.55 25.33 -24.80
C ARG A 214 21.01 24.99 -25.10
N GLY A 215 21.22 24.06 -26.03
CA GLY A 215 22.55 23.61 -26.44
C GLY A 215 23.25 22.71 -25.43
N GLN A 216 22.48 21.96 -24.62
CA GLN A 216 22.99 20.92 -23.74
C GLN A 216 23.60 19.78 -24.56
N LYS A 217 24.87 19.42 -24.30
CA LYS A 217 25.60 18.40 -25.09
C LYS A 217 25.95 17.13 -24.30
N ASP A 218 25.96 17.23 -22.97
CA ASP A 218 26.38 16.13 -22.09
C ASP A 218 25.16 15.38 -21.52
N ALA A 219 25.40 14.19 -20.96
CA ALA A 219 24.37 13.47 -20.22
C ALA A 219 24.00 14.17 -18.89
N PHE A 220 24.97 14.82 -18.24
CA PHE A 220 24.75 15.65 -17.06
C PHE A 220 24.23 17.02 -17.47
N TYR A 221 23.03 17.39 -17.03
CA TYR A 221 22.37 18.63 -17.45
C TYR A 221 22.92 19.86 -16.72
N SER A 222 24.16 20.20 -17.05
CA SER A 222 24.95 21.27 -16.46
C SER A 222 25.50 22.27 -17.48
N SER A 223 25.49 21.94 -18.77
CA SER A 223 26.02 22.76 -19.87
C SER A 223 24.93 23.56 -20.57
N GLY A 224 25.30 24.44 -21.51
CA GLY A 224 24.35 25.23 -22.29
C GLY A 224 23.81 26.48 -21.59
N GLU A 225 23.14 27.31 -22.37
CA GLU A 225 22.64 28.63 -21.95
C GLU A 225 21.30 28.51 -21.22
N ILE A 226 21.19 29.15 -20.04
CA ILE A 226 19.93 29.21 -19.29
C ILE A 226 18.94 30.10 -20.05
N LEU A 227 17.73 29.58 -20.24
CA LEU A 227 16.67 30.28 -20.94
C LEU A 227 15.90 31.23 -20.01
N PHE A 228 15.52 32.39 -20.54
CA PHE A 228 14.71 33.40 -19.87
C PHE A 228 13.59 33.86 -20.80
N TYR A 229 12.41 34.14 -20.24
CA TYR A 229 11.35 34.80 -20.98
C TYR A 229 11.71 36.27 -21.23
N ARG A 230 11.52 36.74 -22.46
CA ARG A 230 11.76 38.13 -22.87
C ARG A 230 10.56 38.64 -23.67
N GLU A 231 10.42 39.96 -23.73
CA GLU A 231 9.37 40.56 -24.58
C GLU A 231 9.53 40.08 -26.03
N GLY A 232 8.46 39.53 -26.61
CA GLY A 232 8.46 38.95 -27.96
C GLY A 232 9.23 37.64 -28.15
N CYS A 233 9.78 37.04 -27.08
CA CYS A 233 10.48 35.75 -27.15
C CYS A 233 10.21 34.89 -25.90
N PHE A 234 9.43 33.84 -26.08
CA PHE A 234 8.98 32.91 -25.06
C PHE A 234 9.43 31.48 -25.43
N PRO A 235 10.61 31.05 -24.98
CA PRO A 235 11.11 29.71 -25.25
C PRO A 235 10.25 28.65 -24.56
N CYS A 236 10.04 27.52 -25.22
CA CYS A 236 9.32 26.38 -24.65
C CYS A 236 10.05 25.74 -23.46
N GLY A 237 11.37 25.61 -23.55
CA GLY A 237 12.20 24.95 -22.54
C GLY A 237 12.28 23.42 -22.64
N ASN A 238 11.31 22.77 -23.29
CA ASN A 238 11.35 21.33 -23.61
C ASN A 238 11.88 21.04 -25.03
N CYS A 239 11.68 21.99 -25.96
CA CYS A 239 12.14 21.92 -27.34
C CYS A 239 12.86 23.21 -27.76
N ASP A 240 13.43 23.21 -28.96
CA ASP A 240 14.16 24.35 -29.51
C ASP A 240 13.28 25.44 -30.13
N HIS A 241 11.96 25.36 -29.96
CA HIS A 241 11.02 26.34 -30.51
C HIS A 241 10.78 27.52 -29.55
N ASP A 242 10.78 28.73 -30.13
CA ASP A 242 10.53 30.00 -29.45
C ASP A 242 9.25 30.64 -30.00
N PHE A 243 8.44 31.20 -29.11
CA PHE A 243 7.17 31.82 -29.46
C PHE A 243 7.20 33.32 -29.22
N SER A 244 6.32 34.07 -29.90
CA SER A 244 6.22 35.52 -29.73
C SER A 244 5.37 35.95 -28.52
N THR A 245 4.50 35.06 -28.00
CA THR A 245 3.63 35.35 -26.84
C THR A 245 3.62 34.20 -25.82
N PHE A 246 3.26 34.53 -24.58
CA PHE A 246 3.14 33.55 -23.50
C PHE A 246 2.02 32.53 -23.78
N GLU A 247 0.90 32.98 -24.34
CA GLU A 247 -0.26 32.15 -24.68
C GLU A 247 0.08 31.12 -25.76
N ALA A 248 0.95 31.49 -26.72
CA ALA A 248 1.38 30.59 -27.78
C ALA A 248 2.28 29.47 -27.25
N VAL A 249 3.26 29.79 -26.38
CA VAL A 249 4.09 28.77 -25.75
C VAL A 249 3.27 27.90 -24.79
N GLU A 250 2.29 28.48 -24.08
CA GLU A 250 1.39 27.72 -23.20
C GLU A 250 0.56 26.71 -23.99
N ALA A 251 -0.02 27.12 -25.12
CA ALA A 251 -0.77 26.23 -26.00
C ALA A 251 0.12 25.10 -26.56
N HIS A 252 1.35 25.42 -26.94
CA HIS A 252 2.33 24.43 -27.41
C HIS A 252 2.72 23.43 -26.31
N CYS A 253 3.05 23.88 -25.10
CA CYS A 253 3.38 22.98 -24.00
C CYS A 253 2.23 22.00 -23.69
N ARG A 254 0.97 22.46 -23.80
CA ARG A 254 -0.19 21.59 -23.67
C ARG A 254 -0.30 20.58 -24.80
N ALA A 255 -0.18 21.03 -26.05
CA ALA A 255 -0.40 20.20 -27.24
C ALA A 255 0.74 19.19 -27.48
N ASP A 256 1.98 19.64 -27.39
CA ASP A 256 3.17 18.89 -27.83
C ASP A 256 3.92 18.23 -26.66
N HIS A 257 3.69 18.68 -25.43
CA HIS A 257 4.40 18.17 -24.24
C HIS A 257 3.47 17.69 -23.13
N GLY A 258 2.15 17.85 -23.27
CA GLY A 258 1.16 17.27 -22.37
C GLY A 258 1.14 17.84 -20.96
N TYR A 259 1.58 19.10 -20.76
CA TYR A 259 1.55 19.73 -19.44
C TYR A 259 1.08 21.19 -19.49
N GLU A 260 0.48 21.64 -18.38
CA GLU A 260 0.03 23.02 -18.20
C GLU A 260 1.19 23.91 -17.74
N LEU A 261 1.65 24.83 -18.59
CA LEU A 261 2.80 25.69 -18.31
C LEU A 261 2.60 26.54 -17.04
N ARG A 262 1.40 27.11 -16.83
CA ARG A 262 1.09 27.88 -15.62
C ARG A 262 1.18 27.04 -14.34
N HIS A 263 0.81 25.77 -14.40
CA HIS A 263 0.96 24.85 -13.26
C HIS A 263 2.45 24.61 -12.95
N LEU A 264 3.26 24.33 -13.97
CA LEU A 264 4.72 24.17 -13.81
C LEU A 264 5.39 25.42 -13.22
N LEU A 265 5.00 26.61 -13.69
CA LEU A 265 5.50 27.88 -13.17
C LEU A 265 5.10 28.07 -11.70
N LYS A 266 3.85 27.74 -11.34
CA LYS A 266 3.38 27.79 -9.96
C LYS A 266 4.17 26.85 -9.03
N LEU A 267 4.50 25.64 -9.47
CA LEU A 267 5.37 24.71 -8.72
C LEU A 267 6.79 25.28 -8.50
N ASN A 268 7.21 26.18 -9.38
CA ASN A 268 8.48 26.91 -9.33
C ASN A 268 8.35 28.31 -8.72
N ASP A 269 7.26 28.59 -8.00
CA ASP A 269 7.04 29.84 -7.28
C ASP A 269 6.97 31.07 -8.20
N ILE A 270 6.55 30.87 -9.46
CA ILE A 270 6.35 31.91 -10.47
C ILE A 270 4.86 32.09 -10.71
N ASP A 271 4.34 33.25 -10.34
CA ASP A 271 2.97 33.66 -10.60
C ASP A 271 2.84 34.29 -12.00
N ALA A 272 2.40 33.49 -12.97
CA ALA A 272 2.25 33.92 -14.36
C ALA A 272 1.25 35.08 -14.54
N SER A 273 0.34 35.31 -13.58
CA SER A 273 -0.60 36.45 -13.65
C SER A 273 0.08 37.81 -13.44
N LYS A 274 1.26 37.82 -12.81
CA LYS A 274 2.08 39.01 -12.57
C LYS A 274 3.11 39.27 -13.68
N GLY A 275 3.04 38.50 -14.78
CA GLY A 275 4.01 38.53 -15.86
C GLY A 275 5.22 37.61 -15.62
N VAL A 276 5.73 37.04 -16.71
CA VAL A 276 6.84 36.06 -16.68
C VAL A 276 8.14 36.58 -17.28
N VAL A 277 8.13 37.76 -17.91
CA VAL A 277 9.33 38.37 -18.51
C VAL A 277 10.42 38.56 -17.47
N GLY A 278 11.66 38.18 -17.83
CA GLY A 278 12.82 38.18 -16.94
C GLY A 278 12.91 36.95 -16.02
N ARG A 279 11.87 36.10 -15.96
CA ARG A 279 11.92 34.84 -15.22
C ARG A 279 12.64 33.77 -16.04
N LYS A 280 13.24 32.81 -15.32
CA LYS A 280 13.84 31.62 -15.91
C LYS A 280 12.75 30.75 -16.52
N VAL A 281 13.05 30.15 -17.67
CA VAL A 281 12.20 29.12 -18.27
C VAL A 281 12.44 27.81 -17.52
N HIS A 282 11.39 27.04 -17.32
CA HIS A 282 11.44 25.74 -16.66
C HIS A 282 11.00 24.64 -17.62
N ARG A 283 11.68 23.50 -17.52
CA ARG A 283 11.34 22.25 -18.19
C ARG A 283 10.65 21.34 -17.18
N ALA A 284 9.49 20.80 -17.55
CA ALA A 284 8.76 19.84 -16.71
C ALA A 284 9.58 18.56 -16.52
N GLY A 285 9.50 17.97 -15.33
CA GLY A 285 10.06 16.64 -15.10
C GLY A 285 9.14 15.54 -15.66
N ARG A 286 9.64 14.30 -15.61
CA ARG A 286 9.01 13.14 -16.21
C ARG A 286 7.73 12.70 -15.49
N PHE A 287 7.66 12.86 -14.18
CA PHE A 287 6.55 12.34 -13.37
C PHE A 287 5.80 13.45 -12.64
N THR A 288 4.48 13.32 -12.59
CA THR A 288 3.61 14.07 -11.67
C THR A 288 3.51 13.33 -10.33
N HIS A 289 3.09 14.01 -9.26
CA HIS A 289 2.99 13.41 -7.92
C HIS A 289 4.33 12.83 -7.39
N CYS A 290 5.44 13.36 -7.92
CA CYS A 290 6.79 12.93 -7.61
C CYS A 290 7.61 14.15 -7.17
N LYS A 291 8.06 14.16 -5.93
CA LYS A 291 9.00 15.15 -5.41
C LYS A 291 10.33 14.45 -5.21
N ALA A 292 11.41 14.97 -5.77
CA ALA A 292 12.73 14.35 -5.63
C ALA A 292 13.85 15.37 -5.43
N ILE A 293 14.86 14.98 -4.65
CA ILE A 293 16.11 15.72 -4.43
C ILE A 293 17.28 14.74 -4.42
N GLY A 294 18.49 15.24 -4.69
CA GLY A 294 19.73 14.47 -4.49
C GLY A 294 20.43 14.85 -3.20
N TRP A 295 21.00 13.86 -2.52
CA TRP A 295 21.76 14.06 -1.29
C TRP A 295 22.85 13.01 -1.13
N TYR A 296 23.75 13.24 -0.16
CA TYR A 296 24.79 12.28 0.23
C TYR A 296 24.45 11.76 1.63
N VAL A 297 24.50 10.44 1.79
CA VAL A 297 24.33 9.77 3.08
C VAL A 297 25.68 9.28 3.55
N ASP A 298 26.16 9.81 4.67
CA ASP A 298 27.51 9.54 5.19
C ASP A 298 27.60 8.12 5.72
N GLN A 299 26.56 7.65 6.40
CA GLN A 299 26.47 6.27 6.93
C GLN A 299 26.72 5.22 5.83
N TYR A 300 26.14 5.43 4.64
CA TYR A 300 26.27 4.50 3.51
C TYR A 300 27.40 4.89 2.56
N LYS A 301 28.04 6.04 2.79
CA LYS A 301 29.02 6.72 1.92
C LYS A 301 28.57 6.80 0.46
N ARG A 302 27.28 6.99 0.22
CA ARG A 302 26.66 6.94 -1.12
C ARG A 302 25.73 8.12 -1.33
N ALA A 303 25.64 8.57 -2.58
CA ALA A 303 24.65 9.53 -3.03
C ALA A 303 23.33 8.81 -3.30
N GLN A 304 22.23 9.45 -2.94
CA GLN A 304 20.88 8.93 -3.12
C GLN A 304 19.99 9.97 -3.77
N LEU A 305 18.99 9.49 -4.51
CA LEU A 305 17.82 10.27 -4.86
C LEU A 305 16.81 10.03 -3.76
N SER A 306 16.44 11.06 -3.00
CA SER A 306 15.34 10.98 -2.04
C SER A 306 14.05 11.40 -2.72
N ILE A 307 13.11 10.47 -2.85
CA ILE A 307 11.87 10.64 -3.61
C ILE A 307 10.66 10.47 -2.69
N ASN A 308 9.70 11.38 -2.79
CA ASN A 308 8.39 11.28 -2.17
C ASN A 308 7.33 11.14 -3.26
N LEU A 309 6.64 10.01 -3.27
CA LEU A 309 5.52 9.73 -4.16
C LEU A 309 4.23 10.07 -3.43
N THR A 310 3.64 11.22 -3.79
CA THR A 310 2.43 11.74 -3.13
C THR A 310 1.17 11.03 -3.60
N ASP A 311 1.25 10.31 -4.73
CA ASP A 311 0.22 9.38 -5.19
C ASP A 311 0.89 8.21 -5.93
N TYR A 312 1.07 7.10 -5.23
CA TYR A 312 1.72 5.91 -5.78
C TYR A 312 0.89 5.18 -6.83
N LYS A 313 -0.42 5.49 -6.94
CA LYS A 313 -1.32 4.91 -7.94
C LYS A 313 -1.10 5.56 -9.30
N VAL A 314 -0.75 6.86 -9.31
CA VAL A 314 -0.37 7.61 -10.52
C VAL A 314 1.10 7.37 -10.88
N THR A 315 2.02 7.62 -9.93
CA THR A 315 3.46 7.42 -10.14
C THR A 315 3.99 6.41 -9.15
N SER A 316 4.31 5.20 -9.61
CA SER A 316 4.69 4.09 -8.73
C SER A 316 6.21 4.03 -8.45
N PRO A 317 6.64 3.41 -7.33
CA PRO A 317 8.06 3.21 -7.03
C PRO A 317 8.84 2.51 -8.15
N VAL A 318 8.21 1.51 -8.80
CA VAL A 318 8.85 0.75 -9.90
C VAL A 318 9.06 1.62 -11.14
N ASP A 319 8.10 2.47 -11.51
CA ASP A 319 8.23 3.36 -12.67
C ASP A 319 9.39 4.35 -12.47
N VAL A 320 9.51 4.90 -11.26
CA VAL A 320 10.59 5.84 -10.92
C VAL A 320 11.93 5.14 -10.84
N LEU A 321 12.01 3.93 -10.27
CA LEU A 321 13.25 3.16 -10.23
C LEU A 321 13.77 2.84 -11.63
N GLU A 322 12.91 2.34 -12.52
CA GLU A 322 13.29 1.98 -13.89
C GLU A 322 13.70 3.20 -14.71
N ALA A 323 13.00 4.34 -14.55
CA ALA A 323 13.44 5.60 -15.15
C ALA A 323 14.81 6.04 -14.60
N THR A 324 15.02 5.94 -13.29
CA THR A 324 16.30 6.27 -12.65
C THR A 324 17.43 5.38 -13.16
N ARG A 325 17.21 4.07 -13.29
CA ARG A 325 18.18 3.12 -13.83
C ARG A 325 18.61 3.50 -15.25
N ARG A 326 17.67 3.83 -16.13
CA ARG A 326 17.98 4.28 -17.50
C ARG A 326 18.79 5.58 -17.51
N MET A 327 18.35 6.59 -16.76
CA MET A 327 19.04 7.88 -16.68
C MET A 327 20.43 7.80 -16.02
N ALA A 328 20.61 6.87 -15.08
CA ALA A 328 21.90 6.60 -14.45
C ALA A 328 22.88 5.99 -15.48
N VAL A 329 22.45 5.02 -16.28
CA VAL A 329 23.27 4.41 -17.33
C VAL A 329 23.73 5.45 -18.36
N GLU A 330 22.85 6.35 -18.79
CA GLU A 330 23.20 7.46 -19.70
C GLU A 330 24.32 8.35 -19.16
N ARG A 331 24.49 8.40 -17.83
CA ARG A 331 25.49 9.19 -17.10
C ARG A 331 26.71 8.38 -16.65
N GLY A 332 26.80 7.10 -17.03
CA GLY A 332 27.86 6.20 -16.56
C GLY A 332 27.76 5.84 -15.07
N LEU A 333 26.57 5.99 -14.48
CA LEU A 333 26.28 5.67 -13.08
C LEU A 333 25.53 4.33 -12.99
N VAL A 334 25.62 3.71 -11.82
CA VAL A 334 24.92 2.46 -11.48
C VAL A 334 24.01 2.71 -10.29
N VAL A 335 22.75 2.31 -10.41
CA VAL A 335 21.83 2.21 -9.27
C VAL A 335 22.18 0.94 -8.50
N THR A 336 22.62 1.04 -7.25
CA THR A 336 23.01 -0.12 -6.44
C THR A 336 21.81 -0.81 -5.79
N GLY A 337 20.74 -0.06 -5.58
CA GLY A 337 19.51 -0.53 -4.98
C GLY A 337 18.65 0.64 -4.52
N SER A 338 17.73 0.36 -3.60
CA SER A 338 16.77 1.35 -3.12
C SER A 338 16.36 1.06 -1.68
N GLU A 339 15.57 1.96 -1.10
CA GLU A 339 15.16 1.92 0.30
C GLU A 339 13.76 2.52 0.42
N ILE A 340 12.90 1.90 1.22
CA ILE A 340 11.64 2.50 1.66
C ILE A 340 11.87 3.07 3.06
N VAL A 341 11.61 4.37 3.20
CA VAL A 341 11.65 5.07 4.49
C VAL A 341 10.24 5.03 5.07
N GLY A 342 10.09 4.52 6.29
CA GLY A 342 8.77 4.22 6.86
C GLY A 342 8.09 3.00 6.22
N LEU A 343 6.79 3.11 5.90
CA LEU A 343 5.95 2.02 5.40
C LEU A 343 5.59 2.16 3.91
N VAL A 344 5.21 1.05 3.27
CA VAL A 344 4.72 1.00 1.89
C VAL A 344 3.38 0.25 1.78
N PRO A 345 2.42 0.70 0.95
CA PRO A 345 1.18 -0.01 0.75
C PRO A 345 1.41 -1.31 0.01
N PHE A 346 0.73 -2.38 0.44
CA PHE A 346 0.76 -3.69 -0.22
C PHE A 346 0.60 -3.58 -1.73
N GLN A 347 -0.38 -2.81 -2.22
CA GLN A 347 -0.63 -2.65 -3.65
C GLN A 347 0.55 -2.03 -4.42
N ALA A 348 1.31 -1.12 -3.79
CA ALA A 348 2.47 -0.50 -4.42
C ALA A 348 3.59 -1.53 -4.64
N LEU A 349 3.90 -2.33 -3.61
CA LEU A 349 4.94 -3.35 -3.67
C LEU A 349 4.50 -4.56 -4.50
N TYR A 350 3.24 -4.98 -4.37
CA TYR A 350 2.67 -6.08 -5.15
C TYR A 350 2.74 -5.77 -6.65
N LYS A 351 2.34 -4.57 -7.07
CA LYS A 351 2.46 -4.13 -8.47
C LYS A 351 3.90 -4.20 -8.99
N ALA A 352 4.88 -3.85 -8.15
CA ALA A 352 6.30 -3.97 -8.52
C ALA A 352 6.71 -5.45 -8.70
N GLY A 353 6.29 -6.33 -7.81
CA GLY A 353 6.52 -7.78 -7.95
C GLY A 353 5.90 -8.35 -9.22
N GLN A 354 4.65 -7.97 -9.52
CA GLN A 354 3.98 -8.38 -10.76
C GLN A 354 4.70 -7.87 -12.02
N HIS A 355 5.21 -6.63 -11.98
CA HIS A 355 5.98 -6.04 -13.07
C HIS A 355 7.24 -6.84 -13.36
N TYR A 356 8.07 -7.12 -12.34
CA TYR A 356 9.32 -7.84 -12.53
C TYR A 356 9.13 -9.32 -12.87
N LEU A 357 8.14 -9.99 -12.27
CA LEU A 357 7.75 -11.35 -12.70
C LEU A 357 7.40 -11.37 -14.19
N GLY A 358 6.60 -10.38 -14.64
CA GLY A 358 6.25 -10.22 -16.05
C GLY A 358 7.47 -10.05 -16.96
N LEU A 359 8.43 -9.19 -16.58
CA LEU A 359 9.69 -9.01 -17.32
C LEU A 359 10.55 -10.29 -17.36
N GLN A 360 10.48 -11.10 -16.30
CA GLN A 360 11.18 -12.39 -16.20
C GLN A 360 10.46 -13.52 -16.95
N GLY A 361 9.36 -13.23 -17.66
CA GLY A 361 8.55 -14.24 -18.35
C GLY A 361 7.84 -15.19 -17.38
N LYS A 362 7.61 -14.76 -16.13
CA LYS A 362 6.91 -15.51 -15.09
C LYS A 362 5.51 -14.95 -14.88
N SER A 363 4.60 -15.83 -14.49
CA SER A 363 3.26 -15.43 -14.07
C SER A 363 3.34 -14.68 -12.73
N PRO A 364 2.61 -13.56 -12.58
CA PRO A 364 2.49 -12.87 -11.30
C PRO A 364 1.53 -13.57 -10.32
N PHE A 365 0.82 -14.61 -10.77
CA PHE A 365 -0.20 -15.29 -9.99
C PHE A 365 0.38 -16.51 -9.29
N ILE A 366 1.23 -16.22 -8.32
CA ILE A 366 1.89 -17.14 -7.40
C ILE A 366 1.57 -16.68 -5.96
N PRO A 367 1.97 -17.42 -4.90
CA PRO A 367 1.74 -16.97 -3.53
C PRO A 367 2.19 -15.52 -3.30
N VAL A 368 1.37 -14.75 -2.59
CA VAL A 368 1.59 -13.31 -2.39
C VAL A 368 2.98 -13.03 -1.79
N GLY A 369 3.44 -13.85 -0.85
CA GLY A 369 4.78 -13.75 -0.26
C GLY A 369 5.87 -13.74 -1.33
N ASP A 370 5.83 -14.69 -2.25
CA ASP A 370 6.80 -14.83 -3.35
C ASP A 370 6.77 -13.63 -4.31
N VAL A 371 5.58 -13.07 -4.58
CA VAL A 371 5.45 -11.85 -5.39
C VAL A 371 6.13 -10.66 -4.71
N LEU A 372 5.88 -10.48 -3.41
CA LEU A 372 6.48 -9.40 -2.63
C LEU A 372 7.99 -9.59 -2.49
N GLU A 373 8.46 -10.81 -2.27
CA GLU A 373 9.88 -11.13 -2.17
C GLU A 373 10.61 -10.84 -3.49
N ASN A 374 10.02 -11.19 -4.64
CA ASN A 374 10.57 -10.82 -5.95
C ASN A 374 10.64 -9.28 -6.11
N ALA A 375 9.63 -8.54 -5.63
CA ALA A 375 9.68 -7.08 -5.63
C ALA A 375 10.88 -6.57 -4.81
N VAL A 376 11.09 -7.10 -3.60
CA VAL A 376 12.21 -6.75 -2.72
C VAL A 376 13.55 -6.98 -3.40
N PHE A 377 13.74 -8.15 -4.02
CA PHE A 377 14.96 -8.48 -4.75
C PHE A 377 15.18 -7.59 -5.97
N SER A 378 14.16 -7.45 -6.83
CA SER A 378 14.27 -6.75 -8.09
C SER A 378 14.45 -5.24 -7.93
N MET A 379 13.87 -4.67 -6.87
CA MET A 379 14.05 -3.26 -6.52
C MET A 379 15.33 -3.01 -5.72
N GLY A 380 15.92 -4.04 -5.13
CA GLY A 380 17.08 -3.91 -4.25
C GLY A 380 16.73 -3.17 -2.95
N LEU A 381 15.54 -3.42 -2.38
CA LEU A 381 15.03 -2.73 -1.18
C LEU A 381 15.86 -2.99 0.07
N ALA A 382 16.71 -4.01 0.04
CA ALA A 382 17.60 -4.39 1.13
C ALA A 382 19.06 -3.90 0.95
N ASP A 383 19.33 -2.95 0.03
CA ASP A 383 20.70 -2.51 -0.33
C ASP A 383 21.43 -1.80 0.83
N VAL A 384 20.72 -0.98 1.60
CA VAL A 384 21.31 -0.16 2.68
C VAL A 384 20.89 -0.62 4.08
N SER A 385 19.75 -1.30 4.20
CA SER A 385 19.20 -1.85 5.44
C SER A 385 18.33 -3.08 5.15
N PRO A 386 18.15 -4.03 6.08
CA PRO A 386 17.22 -5.14 5.89
C PRO A 386 15.79 -4.67 5.62
N PHE A 387 15.07 -5.38 4.75
CA PHE A 387 13.66 -5.12 4.45
C PHE A 387 12.79 -6.27 4.97
N ASP A 388 12.02 -6.02 6.02
CA ASP A 388 11.07 -6.96 6.62
C ASP A 388 9.66 -6.67 6.10
N ILE A 389 9.11 -7.57 5.28
CA ILE A 389 7.80 -7.40 4.63
C ILE A 389 6.68 -7.22 5.67
N GLU A 390 6.68 -8.00 6.75
CA GLU A 390 5.59 -7.97 7.74
C GLU A 390 5.57 -6.65 8.52
N LYS A 391 6.72 -5.99 8.65
CA LYS A 391 6.85 -4.70 9.35
C LYS A 391 6.69 -3.51 8.42
N LYS A 392 7.20 -3.60 7.19
CA LYS A 392 7.28 -2.47 6.25
C LYS A 392 6.05 -2.37 5.33
N VAL A 393 5.29 -3.45 5.14
CA VAL A 393 4.15 -3.46 4.21
C VAL A 393 2.82 -3.37 4.96
N ILE A 394 2.06 -2.31 4.71
CA ILE A 394 0.72 -2.16 5.26
C ILE A 394 -0.35 -2.71 4.32
N GLY A 395 -1.44 -3.22 4.90
CA GLY A 395 -2.55 -3.77 4.12
C GLY A 395 -2.21 -5.10 3.44
N LEU A 396 -1.31 -5.89 4.04
CA LEU A 396 -1.11 -7.29 3.64
C LEU A 396 -2.45 -8.05 3.70
N PRO A 397 -2.66 -9.05 2.83
CA PRO A 397 -3.86 -9.88 2.88
C PRO A 397 -4.10 -10.46 4.27
N ARG A 398 -5.37 -10.59 4.65
CA ARG A 398 -5.76 -11.16 5.93
C ARG A 398 -5.17 -12.56 6.08
N THR A 399 -4.69 -12.85 7.27
CA THR A 399 -4.29 -14.18 7.72
C THR A 399 -4.90 -14.43 9.09
N TYR A 400 -5.15 -15.69 9.42
CA TYR A 400 -5.53 -16.12 10.75
C TYR A 400 -4.30 -16.75 11.42
N PRO A 401 -3.38 -15.98 12.01
CA PRO A 401 -2.12 -16.51 12.55
C PRO A 401 -2.31 -17.48 13.73
N LYS A 402 -3.52 -17.55 14.29
CA LYS A 402 -3.94 -18.54 15.31
C LYS A 402 -5.05 -19.46 14.81
N GLY A 403 -5.41 -19.37 13.53
CA GLY A 403 -6.43 -20.19 12.91
C GLY A 403 -5.92 -21.61 12.64
N LEU A 404 -6.83 -22.44 12.19
CA LEU A 404 -6.59 -23.82 11.76
C LEU A 404 -5.47 -23.91 10.72
N MET A 405 -5.42 -22.94 9.80
CA MET A 405 -4.41 -22.91 8.73
C MET A 405 -3.01 -22.52 9.21
N ALA A 406 -2.85 -22.10 10.47
CA ALA A 406 -1.55 -21.88 11.10
C ALA A 406 -0.99 -23.14 11.79
N MET A 407 -1.79 -24.20 11.94
CA MET A 407 -1.34 -25.47 12.51
C MET A 407 -0.40 -26.22 11.56
N THR A 408 0.42 -27.11 12.13
CA THR A 408 1.12 -28.11 11.31
C THR A 408 0.12 -29.11 10.74
N GLY A 409 0.43 -29.73 9.59
CA GLY A 409 -0.48 -30.69 8.96
C GLY A 409 -0.92 -31.82 9.90
N THR A 410 -0.01 -32.35 10.72
CA THR A 410 -0.34 -33.38 11.72
C THR A 410 -1.26 -32.84 12.80
N ALA A 411 -0.98 -31.65 13.35
CA ALA A 411 -1.82 -31.06 14.39
C ALA A 411 -3.23 -30.72 13.88
N PHE A 412 -3.34 -30.24 12.64
CA PHE A 412 -4.63 -29.98 11.99
C PHE A 412 -5.45 -31.26 11.82
N VAL A 413 -4.84 -32.35 11.35
CA VAL A 413 -5.51 -33.65 11.21
C VAL A 413 -5.95 -34.20 12.56
N ASP A 414 -5.09 -34.13 13.58
CA ASP A 414 -5.44 -34.53 14.94
C ASP A 414 -6.63 -33.69 15.46
N GLU A 415 -6.62 -32.38 15.23
CA GLU A 415 -7.69 -31.46 15.65
C GLU A 415 -9.04 -31.81 15.02
N VAL A 416 -9.08 -32.10 13.72
CA VAL A 416 -10.28 -32.53 13.00
C VAL A 416 -10.83 -33.86 13.52
N SER A 417 -9.98 -34.71 14.11
CA SER A 417 -10.38 -36.02 14.65
C SER A 417 -10.79 -36.00 16.12
N ARG A 418 -10.74 -34.84 16.79
CA ARG A 418 -11.14 -34.72 18.20
C ARG A 418 -12.65 -34.81 18.36
N ASP A 419 -13.07 -35.10 19.60
CA ASP A 419 -14.48 -35.04 20.02
C ASP A 419 -14.92 -33.57 20.25
N THR A 420 -14.79 -32.75 19.19
CA THR A 420 -15.22 -31.35 19.17
C THR A 420 -16.16 -31.11 17.99
N PRO A 421 -17.13 -30.18 18.11
CA PRO A 421 -18.05 -29.89 17.00
C PRO A 421 -17.42 -29.17 15.79
N ALA A 422 -16.25 -28.55 15.98
CA ALA A 422 -15.46 -27.86 14.97
C ALA A 422 -13.96 -28.03 15.28
N PRO A 423 -13.07 -28.02 14.28
CA PRO A 423 -13.32 -27.89 12.83
C PRO A 423 -14.08 -29.09 12.26
N GLY A 424 -14.96 -28.83 11.29
CA GLY A 424 -15.89 -29.82 10.74
C GLY A 424 -15.77 -30.03 9.23
N GLY A 425 -16.82 -30.63 8.65
CA GLY A 425 -16.87 -30.92 7.22
C GLY A 425 -16.82 -29.68 6.32
N GLY A 426 -17.25 -28.50 6.79
CA GLY A 426 -17.17 -27.23 6.07
C GLY A 426 -15.72 -26.75 5.92
N SER A 427 -14.98 -26.69 7.03
CA SER A 427 -13.53 -26.43 7.04
C SER A 427 -12.76 -27.38 6.11
N ILE A 428 -13.08 -28.68 6.13
CA ILE A 428 -12.43 -29.67 5.24
C ILE A 428 -12.81 -29.47 3.78
N ALA A 429 -14.06 -29.11 3.48
CA ALA A 429 -14.49 -28.80 2.12
C ALA A 429 -13.75 -27.58 1.56
N ALA A 430 -13.53 -26.55 2.38
CA ALA A 430 -12.73 -25.38 2.03
C ALA A 430 -11.26 -25.75 1.77
N LEU A 431 -10.64 -26.53 2.66
CA LEU A 431 -9.26 -26.99 2.47
C LEU A 431 -9.11 -27.85 1.21
N ALA A 432 -10.04 -28.76 0.95
CA ALA A 432 -10.06 -29.60 -0.25
C ALA A 432 -10.06 -28.74 -1.53
N GLY A 433 -10.93 -27.73 -1.57
CA GLY A 433 -10.94 -26.75 -2.65
C GLY A 433 -9.65 -25.95 -2.78
N ALA A 434 -9.08 -25.49 -1.66
CA ALA A 434 -7.84 -24.73 -1.64
C ALA A 434 -6.66 -25.54 -2.21
N LEU A 435 -6.56 -26.82 -1.85
CA LEU A 435 -5.57 -27.75 -2.41
C LEU A 435 -5.78 -27.98 -3.91
N GLY A 436 -7.04 -28.13 -4.34
CA GLY A 436 -7.37 -28.26 -5.76
C GLY A 436 -6.98 -27.01 -6.58
N ALA A 437 -7.28 -25.84 -6.04
CA ALA A 437 -6.89 -24.56 -6.61
C ALA A 437 -5.35 -24.39 -6.64
N ALA A 438 -4.65 -24.82 -5.59
CA ALA A 438 -3.19 -24.78 -5.54
C ALA A 438 -2.55 -25.63 -6.65
N LEU A 439 -3.06 -26.85 -6.89
CA LEU A 439 -2.60 -27.71 -7.98
C LEU A 439 -2.87 -27.10 -9.35
N ALA A 440 -4.08 -26.54 -9.56
CA ALA A 440 -4.41 -25.84 -10.80
C ALA A 440 -3.45 -24.66 -11.06
N SER A 441 -3.15 -23.87 -10.03
CA SER A 441 -2.20 -22.76 -10.13
C SER A 441 -0.77 -23.25 -10.41
N MET A 442 -0.32 -24.31 -9.74
CA MET A 442 0.99 -24.92 -9.96
C MET A 442 1.16 -25.34 -11.42
N VAL A 443 0.21 -26.09 -11.98
CA VAL A 443 0.31 -26.55 -13.38
C VAL A 443 0.26 -25.39 -14.36
N ALA A 444 -0.60 -24.40 -14.11
CA ALA A 444 -0.68 -23.20 -14.92
C ALA A 444 0.67 -22.44 -14.96
N ASN A 445 1.38 -22.40 -13.83
CA ASN A 445 2.65 -21.69 -13.68
C ASN A 445 3.90 -22.51 -14.12
N LEU A 446 3.85 -23.85 -14.07
CA LEU A 446 4.94 -24.72 -14.52
C LEU A 446 5.15 -24.70 -16.04
N THR A 447 4.12 -24.30 -16.79
CA THR A 447 4.11 -24.36 -18.24
C THR A 447 4.87 -23.19 -18.84
N GLN A 448 6.05 -23.45 -19.44
CA GLN A 448 6.88 -22.42 -20.05
C GLN A 448 6.18 -21.75 -21.25
N GLY A 449 6.40 -20.44 -21.42
CA GLY A 449 5.79 -19.64 -22.49
C GLY A 449 4.44 -19.02 -22.15
N GLY A 450 3.74 -19.53 -21.13
CA GLY A 450 2.65 -18.85 -20.42
C GLY A 450 1.56 -18.26 -21.30
N ALA A 451 0.82 -19.11 -22.03
CA ALA A 451 -0.32 -18.68 -22.84
C ALA A 451 -1.31 -17.82 -22.01
N PRO A 452 -1.98 -16.81 -22.60
CA PRO A 452 -2.92 -15.94 -21.89
C PRO A 452 -3.96 -16.72 -21.07
N GLU A 453 -4.41 -17.85 -21.56
CA GLU A 453 -5.36 -18.77 -20.92
C GLU A 453 -4.79 -19.34 -19.62
N LEU A 454 -3.53 -19.79 -19.62
CA LEU A 454 -2.86 -20.30 -18.42
C LEU A 454 -2.63 -19.20 -17.39
N ARG A 455 -2.36 -17.97 -17.84
CA ARG A 455 -2.23 -16.83 -16.94
C ARG A 455 -3.55 -16.48 -16.27
N GLN A 456 -4.67 -16.51 -17.01
CA GLN A 456 -6.01 -16.34 -16.45
C GLN A 456 -6.37 -17.48 -15.50
N ALA A 457 -6.02 -18.73 -15.84
CA ALA A 457 -6.21 -19.88 -14.97
C ALA A 457 -5.41 -19.75 -13.66
N ALA A 458 -4.14 -19.33 -13.74
CA ALA A 458 -3.31 -19.09 -12.56
C ALA A 458 -3.89 -17.99 -11.66
N GLU A 459 -4.39 -16.90 -12.23
CA GLU A 459 -5.07 -15.83 -11.48
C GLU A 459 -6.32 -16.35 -10.77
N LYS A 460 -7.19 -17.04 -11.50
CA LYS A 460 -8.43 -17.60 -10.97
C LYS A 460 -8.15 -18.62 -9.86
N ALA A 461 -7.16 -19.49 -10.08
CA ALA A 461 -6.72 -20.49 -9.13
C ALA A 461 -6.12 -19.87 -7.86
N GLN A 462 -5.24 -18.87 -7.95
CA GLN A 462 -4.70 -18.20 -6.77
C GLN A 462 -5.78 -17.46 -5.97
N LYS A 463 -6.69 -16.73 -6.65
CA LYS A 463 -7.83 -16.08 -5.98
C LYS A 463 -8.72 -17.09 -5.26
N ALA A 464 -9.03 -18.22 -5.91
CA ALA A 464 -9.80 -19.29 -5.30
C ALA A 464 -9.08 -19.90 -4.10
N LYS A 465 -7.78 -20.18 -4.24
CA LYS A 465 -6.92 -20.72 -3.18
C LYS A 465 -6.90 -19.80 -1.96
N ASP A 466 -6.64 -18.50 -2.16
CA ASP A 466 -6.57 -17.51 -1.08
C ASP A 466 -7.92 -17.38 -0.34
N ALA A 467 -9.03 -17.30 -1.10
CA ALA A 467 -10.37 -17.23 -0.52
C ALA A 467 -10.73 -18.52 0.26
N LEU A 468 -10.39 -19.68 -0.27
CA LEU A 468 -10.71 -20.96 0.37
C LEU A 468 -9.86 -21.23 1.61
N VAL A 469 -8.60 -20.77 1.65
CA VAL A 469 -7.79 -20.83 2.87
C VAL A 469 -8.43 -20.02 4.01
N LEU A 470 -8.96 -18.81 3.71
CA LEU A 470 -9.70 -18.03 4.70
C LEU A 470 -10.99 -18.73 5.13
N ALA A 471 -11.69 -19.35 4.18
CA ALA A 471 -12.95 -20.05 4.44
C ALA A 471 -12.81 -21.25 5.41
N VAL A 472 -11.61 -21.81 5.58
CA VAL A 472 -11.36 -22.89 6.56
C VAL A 472 -11.68 -22.42 7.98
N ASP A 473 -11.20 -21.23 8.33
CA ASP A 473 -11.43 -20.59 9.63
C ASP A 473 -12.81 -19.95 9.71
N GLU A 474 -13.28 -19.31 8.63
CA GLU A 474 -14.60 -18.66 8.59
C GLU A 474 -15.76 -19.65 8.84
N ASP A 475 -15.62 -20.93 8.45
CA ASP A 475 -16.60 -21.97 8.76
C ASP A 475 -16.71 -22.21 10.27
N THR A 476 -15.57 -22.26 10.96
CA THR A 476 -15.51 -22.43 12.41
C THR A 476 -16.05 -21.19 13.14
N ASP A 477 -15.75 -19.99 12.64
CA ASP A 477 -16.25 -18.73 13.18
C ASP A 477 -17.77 -18.59 13.00
N ALA A 478 -18.31 -18.94 11.82
CA ALA A 478 -19.74 -18.92 11.54
C ALA A 478 -20.51 -19.89 12.46
N PHE A 479 -19.97 -21.09 12.68
CA PHE A 479 -20.54 -22.05 13.62
C PHE A 479 -20.53 -21.51 15.07
N THR A 480 -19.42 -20.89 15.47
CA THR A 480 -19.27 -20.30 16.81
C THR A 480 -20.28 -19.18 17.03
N ALA A 481 -20.44 -18.28 16.06
CA ALA A 481 -21.40 -17.18 16.12
C ALA A 481 -22.85 -17.69 16.30
N TYR A 482 -23.24 -18.76 15.59
CA TYR A 482 -24.56 -19.38 15.78
C TYR A 482 -24.71 -19.97 17.19
N MET A 483 -23.68 -20.63 17.72
CA MET A 483 -23.69 -21.19 19.07
C MET A 483 -23.78 -20.10 20.14
N GLU A 484 -23.15 -18.95 19.94
CA GLU A 484 -23.28 -17.78 20.81
C GLU A 484 -24.68 -17.17 20.76
N ALA A 485 -25.27 -17.04 19.58
CA ALA A 485 -26.67 -16.58 19.44
C ALA A 485 -27.63 -17.50 20.22
N ARG A 486 -27.38 -18.81 20.22
CA ARG A 486 -28.17 -19.79 21.00
C ARG A 486 -27.99 -19.63 22.52
N ARG A 487 -26.93 -18.99 22.99
CA ARG A 487 -26.69 -18.72 24.43
C ARG A 487 -27.31 -17.41 24.92
N LEU A 488 -27.89 -16.60 24.04
CA LEU A 488 -28.54 -15.34 24.43
C LEU A 488 -29.66 -15.57 25.47
N PRO A 489 -29.91 -14.59 26.37
CA PRO A 489 -31.00 -14.64 27.33
C PRO A 489 -32.36 -14.89 26.65
N ALA A 490 -33.28 -15.51 27.38
CA ALA A 490 -34.61 -15.87 26.88
C ALA A 490 -35.70 -15.73 27.96
N GLY A 491 -35.46 -14.87 28.96
CA GLY A 491 -36.35 -14.65 30.10
C GLY A 491 -37.57 -13.80 29.75
N THR A 492 -37.41 -12.81 28.86
CA THR A 492 -38.50 -11.92 28.43
C THR A 492 -38.96 -12.19 26.99
N PRO A 493 -40.17 -11.77 26.59
CA PRO A 493 -40.62 -11.85 25.18
C PRO A 493 -39.69 -11.11 24.21
N ALA A 494 -39.14 -9.95 24.63
CA ALA A 494 -38.19 -9.19 23.83
C ALA A 494 -36.85 -9.92 23.67
N GLU A 495 -36.34 -10.54 24.74
CA GLU A 495 -35.14 -11.38 24.68
C GLU A 495 -35.33 -12.61 23.79
N LYS A 496 -36.50 -13.28 23.87
CA LYS A 496 -36.82 -14.41 22.99
C LYS A 496 -36.85 -14.00 21.53
N ALA A 497 -37.44 -12.86 21.21
CA ALA A 497 -37.47 -12.33 19.83
C ALA A 497 -36.07 -11.96 19.33
N LEU A 498 -35.27 -11.27 20.15
CA LEU A 498 -33.89 -10.90 19.81
C LEU A 498 -33.02 -12.14 19.58
N ARG A 499 -33.12 -13.14 20.47
CA ARG A 499 -32.42 -14.41 20.34
C ARG A 499 -32.81 -15.17 19.08
N GLU A 500 -34.11 -15.26 18.80
CA GLU A 500 -34.59 -15.93 17.58
C GLU A 500 -34.07 -15.24 16.33
N GLN A 501 -34.12 -13.91 16.28
CA GLN A 501 -33.58 -13.12 15.17
C GLN A 501 -32.08 -13.38 15.00
N ALA A 502 -31.29 -13.27 16.08
CA ALA A 502 -29.87 -13.53 16.06
C ALA A 502 -29.53 -14.97 15.63
N MET A 503 -30.35 -15.96 16.02
CA MET A 503 -30.18 -17.34 15.59
C MET A 503 -30.48 -17.51 14.08
N GLN A 504 -31.55 -16.90 13.57
CA GLN A 504 -31.88 -16.97 12.14
C GLN A 504 -30.83 -16.26 11.28
N ASP A 505 -30.30 -15.12 11.74
CA ASP A 505 -29.23 -14.40 11.07
C ASP A 505 -27.91 -15.19 11.10
N GLY A 506 -27.57 -15.79 12.25
CA GLY A 506 -26.42 -16.68 12.38
C GLY A 506 -26.52 -17.93 11.49
N LEU A 507 -27.72 -18.51 11.34
CA LEU A 507 -27.95 -19.63 10.41
C LEU A 507 -27.78 -19.23 8.95
N LYS A 508 -28.23 -18.03 8.56
CA LYS A 508 -28.01 -17.52 7.21
C LYS A 508 -26.52 -17.32 6.93
N LEU A 509 -25.75 -16.79 7.89
CA LEU A 509 -24.29 -16.72 7.79
C LEU A 509 -23.64 -18.11 7.66
N ALA A 510 -24.10 -19.09 8.45
CA ALA A 510 -23.66 -20.48 8.39
C ALA A 510 -24.04 -21.21 7.08
N VAL A 511 -24.96 -20.64 6.29
CA VAL A 511 -25.28 -21.09 4.92
C VAL A 511 -24.44 -20.36 3.88
N GLU A 512 -24.19 -19.06 4.07
CA GLU A 512 -23.44 -18.23 3.15
C GLU A 512 -21.98 -18.67 3.01
N VAL A 513 -21.31 -19.01 4.13
CA VAL A 513 -19.91 -19.45 4.11
C VAL A 513 -19.74 -20.74 3.28
N PRO A 514 -20.45 -21.86 3.54
CA PRO A 514 -20.31 -23.07 2.74
C PRO A 514 -20.80 -22.93 1.29
N LEU A 515 -21.78 -22.06 1.02
CA LEU A 515 -22.18 -21.75 -0.35
C LEU A 515 -21.06 -21.01 -1.11
N GLY A 516 -20.40 -20.06 -0.44
CA GLY A 516 -19.21 -19.37 -0.94
C GLY A 516 -18.06 -20.35 -1.20
N THR A 517 -17.83 -21.29 -0.29
CA THR A 517 -16.89 -22.40 -0.47
C THR A 517 -17.23 -23.21 -1.73
N ALA A 518 -18.47 -23.66 -1.89
CA ALA A 518 -18.86 -24.48 -3.04
C ALA A 518 -18.67 -23.73 -4.38
N ARG A 519 -19.03 -22.45 -4.44
CA ARG A 519 -18.82 -21.60 -5.64
C ARG A 519 -17.34 -21.41 -5.95
N THR A 520 -16.52 -21.18 -4.93
CA THR A 520 -15.08 -20.97 -5.10
C THR A 520 -14.37 -22.27 -5.49
N CYS A 521 -14.81 -23.41 -4.96
CA CYS A 521 -14.34 -24.73 -5.39
C CYS A 521 -14.67 -25.01 -6.87
N LEU A 522 -15.87 -24.63 -7.34
CA LEU A 522 -16.23 -24.72 -8.76
C LEU A 522 -15.30 -23.83 -9.61
N ALA A 523 -15.02 -22.61 -9.16
CA ALA A 523 -14.05 -21.74 -9.83
C ALA A 523 -12.64 -22.36 -9.91
N ALA A 524 -12.22 -23.10 -8.88
CA ALA A 524 -10.97 -23.86 -8.90
C ALA A 524 -11.00 -24.99 -9.93
N MET A 525 -12.13 -25.71 -10.07
CA MET A 525 -12.31 -26.74 -11.10
C MET A 525 -12.22 -26.16 -12.51
N GLU A 526 -12.86 -25.02 -12.77
CA GLU A 526 -12.76 -24.34 -14.06
C GLU A 526 -11.32 -23.91 -14.39
N ALA A 527 -10.56 -23.44 -13.40
CA ALA A 527 -9.14 -23.14 -13.59
C ALA A 527 -8.31 -24.39 -13.88
N ALA A 528 -8.63 -25.50 -13.21
CA ALA A 528 -7.99 -26.80 -13.44
C ALA A 528 -8.29 -27.35 -14.85
N GLU A 529 -9.49 -27.15 -15.40
CA GLU A 529 -9.86 -27.54 -16.77
C GLU A 529 -8.95 -26.85 -17.79
N VAL A 530 -8.77 -25.53 -17.65
CA VAL A 530 -7.88 -24.76 -18.51
C VAL A 530 -6.43 -25.23 -18.37
N ALA A 531 -5.95 -25.44 -17.15
CA ALA A 531 -4.61 -25.94 -16.89
C ALA A 531 -4.39 -27.36 -17.47
N MET A 532 -5.40 -28.22 -17.44
CA MET A 532 -5.35 -29.58 -17.98
C MET A 532 -5.19 -29.59 -19.51
N HIS A 533 -5.91 -28.70 -20.20
CA HIS A 533 -5.90 -28.66 -21.67
C HIS A 533 -4.69 -27.92 -22.24
N HIS A 534 -4.27 -26.83 -21.59
CA HIS A 534 -3.22 -25.95 -22.11
C HIS A 534 -1.87 -26.09 -21.40
N GLY A 535 -1.85 -26.71 -20.21
CA GLY A 535 -0.67 -26.83 -19.38
C GLY A 535 0.27 -27.95 -19.81
N ASN A 536 1.34 -28.12 -19.04
CA ASN A 536 2.32 -29.17 -19.24
C ASN A 536 1.65 -30.56 -19.23
N PRO A 537 1.70 -31.33 -20.34
CA PRO A 537 1.12 -32.67 -20.39
C PRO A 537 1.66 -33.63 -19.33
N ALA A 538 2.90 -33.43 -18.87
CA ALA A 538 3.51 -34.25 -17.82
C ALA A 538 2.87 -34.03 -16.43
N SER A 539 2.11 -32.95 -16.25
CA SER A 539 1.42 -32.60 -15.01
C SER A 539 -0.08 -32.91 -15.06
N ILE A 540 -0.52 -33.76 -15.99
CA ILE A 540 -1.94 -34.09 -16.11
C ILE A 540 -2.51 -34.74 -14.85
N THR A 541 -1.73 -35.59 -14.18
CA THR A 541 -2.15 -36.22 -12.91
C THR A 541 -2.40 -35.18 -11.82
N ASP A 542 -1.58 -34.12 -11.76
CA ASP A 542 -1.75 -33.03 -10.81
C ASP A 542 -3.07 -32.29 -11.06
N THR A 543 -3.39 -32.02 -12.34
CA THR A 543 -4.67 -31.39 -12.70
C THR A 543 -5.86 -32.28 -12.39
N MET A 544 -5.77 -33.59 -12.63
CA MET A 544 -6.85 -34.54 -12.31
C MET A 544 -7.12 -34.62 -10.81
N VAL A 545 -6.07 -34.77 -9.99
CA VAL A 545 -6.21 -34.76 -8.53
C VAL A 545 -6.80 -33.44 -8.06
N GLY A 546 -6.30 -32.32 -8.58
CA GLY A 546 -6.81 -30.99 -8.27
C GLY A 546 -8.30 -30.84 -8.59
N PHE A 547 -8.74 -31.40 -9.72
CA PHE A 547 -10.14 -31.42 -10.13
C PHE A 547 -11.02 -32.22 -9.17
N THR A 548 -10.60 -33.45 -8.85
CA THR A 548 -11.38 -34.36 -8.01
C THR A 548 -11.49 -33.84 -6.58
N ILE A 549 -10.41 -33.30 -6.01
CA ILE A 549 -10.45 -32.76 -4.66
C ILE A 549 -11.24 -31.45 -4.57
N ALA A 550 -11.19 -30.59 -5.59
CA ALA A 550 -12.03 -29.40 -5.66
C ALA A 550 -13.52 -29.78 -5.76
N PHE A 551 -13.86 -30.82 -6.53
CA PHE A 551 -15.24 -31.34 -6.57
C PHE A 551 -15.72 -31.87 -5.22
N ALA A 552 -14.86 -32.56 -4.47
CA ALA A 552 -15.17 -32.96 -3.09
C ALA A 552 -15.47 -31.71 -2.22
N GLY A 553 -14.74 -30.61 -2.43
CA GLY A 553 -15.02 -29.31 -1.83
C GLY A 553 -16.39 -28.73 -2.23
N VAL A 554 -16.77 -28.79 -3.52
CA VAL A 554 -18.12 -28.38 -3.98
C VAL A 554 -19.21 -29.17 -3.24
N ARG A 555 -19.09 -30.50 -3.23
CA ARG A 555 -20.07 -31.38 -2.56
C ARG A 555 -20.14 -31.15 -1.06
N GLY A 556 -18.98 -31.02 -0.42
CA GLY A 556 -18.87 -30.74 1.00
C GLY A 556 -19.53 -29.40 1.39
N GLY A 557 -19.28 -28.34 0.62
CA GLY A 557 -19.95 -27.05 0.82
C GLY A 557 -21.47 -27.17 0.68
N ILE A 558 -21.95 -27.85 -0.36
CA ILE A 558 -23.40 -28.08 -0.58
C ILE A 558 -24.03 -28.86 0.58
N TRP A 559 -23.39 -29.91 1.10
CA TRP A 559 -23.93 -30.64 2.25
C TRP A 559 -24.05 -29.76 3.49
N ASN A 560 -23.07 -28.89 3.74
CA ASN A 560 -23.09 -27.94 4.85
C ASN A 560 -24.14 -26.83 4.66
N VAL A 561 -24.44 -26.42 3.42
CA VAL A 561 -25.62 -25.58 3.15
C VAL A 561 -26.89 -26.33 3.54
N LEU A 562 -27.11 -27.52 2.95
CA LEU A 562 -28.38 -28.25 3.06
C LEU A 562 -28.72 -28.64 4.50
N ILE A 563 -27.72 -28.99 5.33
CA ILE A 563 -27.96 -29.35 6.73
C ILE A 563 -28.42 -28.15 7.57
N ASN A 564 -27.94 -26.93 7.27
CA ASN A 564 -28.33 -25.71 7.99
C ASN A 564 -29.72 -25.18 7.55
N LEU A 565 -30.13 -25.43 6.30
CA LEU A 565 -31.46 -25.01 5.81
C LEU A 565 -32.64 -25.60 6.61
N LYS A 566 -32.45 -26.73 7.29
CA LYS A 566 -33.53 -27.36 8.09
C LYS A 566 -33.96 -26.48 9.28
N ASP A 567 -33.07 -25.63 9.77
CA ASP A 567 -33.27 -24.81 10.97
C ASP A 567 -33.67 -23.35 10.61
N ILE A 568 -33.62 -22.99 9.32
CA ILE A 568 -34.06 -21.69 8.80
C ILE A 568 -35.57 -21.73 8.49
N LYS A 569 -36.31 -20.75 9.03
CA LYS A 569 -37.78 -20.68 8.89
C LYS A 569 -38.26 -20.05 7.58
N ASP A 570 -37.40 -19.31 6.90
CA ASP A 570 -37.70 -18.63 5.64
C ASP A 570 -37.78 -19.63 4.47
N GLY A 571 -39.01 -20.05 4.14
CA GLY A 571 -39.26 -21.05 3.10
C GLY A 571 -38.85 -20.59 1.69
N ALA A 572 -38.95 -19.29 1.39
CA ALA A 572 -38.55 -18.75 0.10
C ALA A 572 -37.02 -18.78 -0.05
N TYR A 573 -36.30 -18.36 0.99
CA TYR A 573 -34.85 -18.48 1.06
C TYR A 573 -34.39 -19.93 0.92
N ASN A 574 -35.00 -20.86 1.67
CA ASN A 574 -34.68 -22.28 1.59
C ASN A 574 -34.90 -22.87 0.20
N GLY A 575 -35.99 -22.52 -0.47
CA GLY A 575 -36.26 -22.93 -1.85
C GLY A 575 -35.21 -22.43 -2.84
N ALA A 576 -34.85 -21.15 -2.75
CA ALA A 576 -33.82 -20.54 -3.59
C ALA A 576 -32.43 -21.17 -3.36
N MET A 577 -32.05 -21.43 -2.11
CA MET A 577 -30.76 -22.06 -1.78
C MET A 577 -30.68 -23.50 -2.29
N LYS A 578 -31.76 -24.29 -2.18
CA LYS A 578 -31.81 -25.65 -2.73
C LYS A 578 -31.64 -25.66 -4.26
N ALA A 579 -32.33 -24.76 -4.97
CA ALA A 579 -32.19 -24.63 -6.42
C ALA A 579 -30.75 -24.23 -6.81
N THR A 580 -30.15 -23.29 -6.07
CA THR A 580 -28.76 -22.87 -6.26
C THR A 580 -27.79 -24.04 -6.07
N CYS A 581 -27.94 -24.82 -5.00
CA CYS A 581 -27.10 -25.99 -4.73
C CYS A 581 -27.23 -27.07 -5.82
N ALA A 582 -28.45 -27.33 -6.29
CA ALA A 582 -28.70 -28.30 -7.34
C ALA A 582 -28.02 -27.90 -8.67
N ALA A 583 -28.11 -26.61 -9.03
CA ALA A 583 -27.44 -26.09 -10.22
C ALA A 583 -25.91 -26.20 -10.11
N LEU A 584 -25.33 -25.76 -8.99
CA LEU A 584 -23.89 -25.87 -8.74
C LEU A 584 -23.39 -27.32 -8.80
N LEU A 585 -24.13 -28.27 -8.22
CA LEU A 585 -23.76 -29.68 -8.27
C LEU A 585 -23.79 -30.23 -9.68
N ALA A 586 -24.83 -29.90 -10.47
CA ALA A 586 -24.97 -30.38 -11.84
C ALA A 586 -23.82 -29.86 -12.72
N GLU A 587 -23.47 -28.59 -12.59
CA GLU A 587 -22.36 -27.98 -13.30
C GLU A 587 -21.02 -28.62 -12.92
N ALA A 588 -20.74 -28.73 -11.61
CA ALA A 588 -19.51 -29.33 -11.11
C ALA A 588 -19.37 -30.80 -11.51
N GLN A 589 -20.46 -31.58 -11.47
CA GLN A 589 -20.46 -32.98 -11.89
C GLN A 589 -20.17 -33.09 -13.39
N GLY A 590 -20.83 -32.27 -14.22
CA GLY A 590 -20.58 -32.25 -15.65
C GLY A 590 -19.13 -31.88 -16.00
N LEU A 591 -18.52 -30.96 -15.24
CA LEU A 591 -17.10 -30.63 -15.35
C LEU A 591 -16.21 -31.81 -14.98
N LEU A 592 -16.49 -32.48 -13.85
CA LEU A 592 -15.71 -33.62 -13.38
C LEU A 592 -15.71 -34.75 -14.41
N ASP A 593 -16.88 -35.14 -14.91
CA ASP A 593 -17.04 -36.26 -15.83
C ASP A 593 -16.24 -36.03 -17.12
N ARG A 594 -16.24 -34.80 -17.65
CA ARG A 594 -15.45 -34.44 -18.84
C ARG A 594 -13.95 -34.46 -18.55
N ALA A 595 -13.53 -33.88 -17.43
CA ALA A 595 -12.12 -33.76 -17.08
C ALA A 595 -11.49 -35.12 -16.80
N THR A 596 -12.17 -36.02 -16.06
CA THR A 596 -11.66 -37.37 -15.79
C THR A 596 -11.58 -38.20 -17.06
N ALA A 597 -12.62 -38.16 -17.91
CA ALA A 597 -12.60 -38.86 -19.20
C ALA A 597 -11.46 -38.37 -20.12
N HIS A 598 -11.20 -37.06 -20.16
CA HIS A 598 -10.07 -36.50 -20.90
C HIS A 598 -8.71 -36.94 -20.31
N GLY A 599 -8.60 -36.89 -18.98
CA GLY A 599 -7.40 -37.28 -18.24
C GLY A 599 -7.01 -38.74 -18.48
N ASP A 600 -7.96 -39.65 -18.30
CA ASP A 600 -7.76 -41.10 -18.49
C ASP A 600 -7.33 -41.41 -19.93
N ALA A 601 -8.05 -40.88 -20.93
CA ALA A 601 -7.71 -41.08 -22.34
C ALA A 601 -6.30 -40.57 -22.69
N LYS A 602 -5.87 -39.45 -22.10
CA LYS A 602 -4.54 -38.88 -22.33
C LYS A 602 -3.44 -39.69 -21.64
N LEU A 603 -3.70 -40.25 -20.46
CA LEU A 603 -2.77 -41.17 -19.79
C LEU A 603 -2.59 -42.46 -20.60
N GLU A 604 -3.69 -43.05 -21.10
CA GLU A 604 -3.64 -44.21 -22.00
C GLU A 604 -2.79 -43.92 -23.24
N ALA A 605 -3.03 -42.80 -23.93
CA ALA A 605 -2.26 -42.40 -25.09
C ALA A 605 -0.76 -42.15 -24.79
N MET A 606 -0.42 -41.70 -23.58
CA MET A 606 0.98 -41.55 -23.15
C MET A 606 1.66 -42.89 -22.93
N LEU A 607 0.96 -43.87 -22.36
CA LEU A 607 1.47 -45.24 -22.17
C LEU A 607 1.71 -45.93 -23.52
N GLU A 608 0.79 -45.80 -24.47
CA GLU A 608 0.94 -46.36 -25.82
C GLU A 608 2.18 -45.80 -26.54
N LYS A 609 2.44 -44.49 -26.41
CA LYS A 609 3.63 -43.85 -26.99
C LYS A 609 4.94 -44.24 -26.33
N ALA A 610 4.93 -44.63 -25.06
CA ALA A 610 6.13 -45.05 -24.34
C ALA A 610 6.50 -46.53 -24.60
N GLY A 611 5.52 -47.34 -25.02
CA GLY A 611 5.72 -48.74 -25.41
C GLY A 611 6.06 -48.97 -26.89
N ALA A 612 6.00 -47.90 -27.71
CA ALA A 612 6.42 -47.87 -29.12
C ALA A 612 7.80 -47.21 -29.24
#